data_AF-A0A1M6EDG3-F1
#
_entry.id   AF-A0A1M6EDG3-F1
#
_cell.length_a   1.000
_cell.length_b   1.000
_cell.length_c   1.000
_cell.angle_alpha   90.00
_cell.angle_beta   90.00
_cell.angle_gamma   90.00
#
_symmetry.space_group_name_H-M   'P 1'
#
loop_
_entity.id
_entity.type
_entity.pdbx_description
1 polymer ?
#
loop_
_entity_poly.entity_id
_entity_poly.type
_entity_poly.pdbx_seq_one_letter_code
_entity_poly.pdbx_strand_id
1 'polypeptide(L)'
;MRLSFTTLLLFICTFTFGQNYKSTIAEASAFYDNKQYKESVEKYKEAFKIEQKSGSDFYNAGCSAALLGENKLAFTWLHLAIKNGWSNITHLKKDTDLTSLHTDKNWNKLVSELQSIIDKKEANYDKPLQAKLLAIFEDDQPIRQQYISAQKEFGYQSKQVDSLGKIMIYKDSINLIKVTEILDKYGWVGPDKVGGQANQTLFLVIQHSDLKKQQKYLSMMRDAVKINNASGSSLALLEDRIALREGKRQIYGSQIGYDNVTNSNYVLPLEDPDNVDKRRADVGLGLLADYVKRWNIIWNAKEYKKQLPELEEKQKKN
;
A
#
# COMPACT_ATOMS: atom_id res chain seq x y z
N MET A 1 -58.16 -16.53 47.03
CA MET A 1 -57.00 -17.01 46.25
C MET A 1 -57.14 -16.50 44.82
N ARG A 2 -56.49 -15.39 44.46
CA ARG A 2 -56.44 -14.86 43.08
C ARG A 2 -55.00 -15.01 42.59
N LEU A 3 -54.75 -15.94 41.68
CA LEU A 3 -53.47 -16.03 40.99
C LEU A 3 -53.47 -15.02 39.84
N SER A 4 -52.56 -14.06 39.88
CA SER A 4 -52.28 -13.17 38.75
C SER A 4 -51.15 -13.78 37.92
N PHE A 5 -51.41 -14.09 36.66
CA PHE A 5 -50.38 -14.45 35.69
C PHE A 5 -49.73 -13.17 35.16
N THR A 6 -48.42 -13.04 35.35
CA THR A 6 -47.62 -11.95 34.78
C THR A 6 -46.90 -12.51 33.55
N THR A 7 -47.34 -12.13 32.36
CA THR A 7 -46.71 -12.52 31.09
C THR A 7 -45.52 -11.60 30.84
N LEU A 8 -44.30 -12.13 30.93
CA LEU A 8 -43.08 -11.42 30.59
C LEU A 8 -42.83 -11.53 29.07
N LEU A 9 -43.04 -10.44 28.34
CA LEU A 9 -42.64 -10.34 26.93
C LEU A 9 -41.14 -10.10 26.83
N LEU A 10 -40.40 -11.09 26.32
CA LEU A 10 -38.99 -10.96 25.98
C LEU A 10 -38.85 -10.27 24.62
N PHE A 11 -38.37 -9.02 24.61
CA PHE A 11 -37.98 -8.32 23.38
C PHE A 11 -36.61 -8.85 22.92
N ILE A 12 -36.60 -9.73 21.91
CA ILE A 12 -35.36 -10.15 21.26
C ILE A 12 -34.98 -9.05 20.26
N CYS A 13 -34.09 -8.14 20.66
CA CYS A 13 -33.38 -7.28 19.72
C CYS A 13 -32.36 -8.13 18.97
N THR A 14 -32.68 -8.54 17.74
CA THR A 14 -31.68 -9.02 16.80
C THR A 14 -30.86 -7.80 16.34
N PHE A 15 -29.64 -7.66 16.84
CA PHE A 15 -28.64 -6.82 16.20
C PHE A 15 -28.33 -7.43 14.84
N THR A 16 -28.95 -6.93 13.78
CA THR A 16 -28.45 -7.15 12.44
C THR A 16 -27.09 -6.46 12.36
N PHE A 17 -26.01 -7.26 12.38
CA PHE A 17 -24.71 -6.77 11.95
C PHE A 17 -24.85 -6.38 10.48
N GLY A 18 -25.11 -5.09 10.22
CA GLY A 18 -25.11 -4.56 8.88
C GLY A 18 -23.74 -4.84 8.26
N GLN A 19 -23.70 -5.74 7.28
CA GLN A 19 -22.47 -6.05 6.57
C GLN A 19 -21.97 -4.75 5.93
N ASN A 20 -20.76 -4.32 6.29
CA ASN A 20 -20.17 -3.12 5.70
C ASN A 20 -19.42 -3.49 4.42
N TYR A 21 -19.33 -2.54 3.49
CA TYR A 21 -18.69 -2.74 2.18
C TYR A 21 -17.36 -3.49 2.27
N LYS A 22 -16.48 -3.09 3.18
CA LYS A 22 -15.15 -3.68 3.35
C LYS A 22 -15.21 -5.15 3.76
N SER A 23 -16.10 -5.52 4.69
CA SER A 23 -16.30 -6.93 5.08
C SER A 23 -16.87 -7.77 3.92
N THR A 24 -17.83 -7.23 3.16
CA THR A 24 -18.41 -7.93 2.01
C THR A 24 -17.38 -8.15 0.90
N ILE A 25 -16.53 -7.14 0.61
CA ILE A 25 -15.43 -7.28 -0.35
C ILE A 25 -14.44 -8.35 0.12
N ALA A 26 -14.06 -8.36 1.41
CA ALA A 26 -13.16 -9.37 1.96
C ALA A 26 -13.71 -10.80 1.82
N GLU A 27 -15.02 -10.99 2.03
CA GLU A 27 -15.68 -12.27 1.75
C GLU A 27 -15.67 -12.62 0.26
N ALA A 28 -15.93 -11.65 -0.63
CA ALA A 28 -15.87 -11.87 -2.07
C ALA A 28 -14.48 -12.33 -2.54
N SER A 29 -13.41 -11.73 -1.99
CA SER A 29 -12.03 -12.14 -2.24
C SER A 29 -11.73 -13.54 -1.68
N ALA A 30 -12.19 -13.85 -0.46
CA ALA A 30 -12.01 -15.18 0.11
C ALA A 30 -12.70 -16.28 -0.72
N PHE A 31 -13.91 -16.02 -1.24
CA PHE A 31 -14.55 -16.96 -2.15
C PHE A 31 -13.78 -17.12 -3.46
N TYR A 32 -13.26 -16.03 -4.02
CA TYR A 32 -12.42 -16.07 -5.21
C TYR A 32 -11.16 -16.92 -4.98
N ASP A 33 -10.45 -16.72 -3.86
CA ASP A 33 -9.23 -17.48 -3.51
C ASP A 33 -9.50 -18.99 -3.38
N ASN A 34 -10.70 -19.34 -2.91
CA ASN A 34 -11.17 -20.73 -2.82
C ASN A 34 -11.77 -21.27 -4.13
N LYS A 35 -11.67 -20.53 -5.23
CA LYS A 35 -12.24 -20.86 -6.56
C LYS A 35 -13.77 -20.98 -6.57
N GLN A 36 -14.44 -20.41 -5.57
CA GLN A 36 -15.89 -20.34 -5.44
C GLN A 36 -16.40 -19.09 -6.17
N TYR A 37 -16.24 -19.06 -7.49
CA TYR A 37 -16.46 -17.85 -8.29
C TYR A 37 -17.92 -17.38 -8.28
N LYS A 38 -18.89 -18.30 -8.17
CA LYS A 38 -20.30 -17.95 -8.09
C LYS A 38 -20.59 -17.15 -6.82
N GLU A 39 -20.14 -17.64 -5.68
CA GLU A 39 -20.28 -16.99 -4.38
C GLU A 39 -19.51 -15.67 -4.34
N SER A 40 -18.32 -15.62 -4.95
CA SER A 40 -17.55 -14.39 -5.11
C SER A 40 -18.34 -13.33 -5.89
N VAL A 41 -18.91 -13.70 -7.04
CA VAL A 41 -19.75 -12.82 -7.87
C VAL A 41 -20.97 -12.31 -7.09
N GLU A 42 -21.67 -13.16 -6.34
CA GLU A 42 -22.81 -12.74 -5.52
C GLU A 42 -22.39 -11.77 -4.40
N LYS A 43 -21.25 -12.00 -3.74
CA LYS A 43 -20.72 -11.06 -2.74
C LYS A 43 -20.29 -9.73 -3.34
N TYR A 44 -19.71 -9.70 -4.53
CA TYR A 44 -19.45 -8.44 -5.23
C TYR A 44 -20.76 -7.71 -5.58
N LYS A 45 -21.80 -8.42 -6.03
CA LYS A 45 -23.14 -7.82 -6.27
C LYS A 45 -23.72 -7.22 -4.99
N GLU A 46 -23.57 -7.89 -3.85
CA GLU A 46 -23.97 -7.36 -2.54
C GLU A 46 -23.16 -6.11 -2.16
N ALA A 47 -21.83 -6.16 -2.28
CA ALA A 47 -20.95 -5.04 -1.98
C ALA A 47 -21.28 -3.80 -2.82
N PHE A 48 -21.54 -3.98 -4.12
CA PHE A 48 -21.87 -2.88 -5.03
C PHE A 48 -23.29 -2.31 -4.83
N LYS A 49 -24.15 -2.93 -4.01
CA LYS A 49 -25.38 -2.26 -3.51
C LYS A 49 -25.06 -1.23 -2.41
N ILE A 50 -23.93 -1.38 -1.73
CA ILE A 50 -23.49 -0.50 -0.63
C ILE A 50 -22.66 0.65 -1.19
N GLU A 51 -21.62 0.34 -1.99
CA GLU A 51 -20.70 1.34 -2.53
C GLU A 51 -20.14 0.93 -3.91
N GLN A 52 -19.93 1.90 -4.79
CA GLN A 52 -19.51 1.70 -6.19
C GLN A 52 -18.41 2.69 -6.60
N LYS A 53 -17.28 2.71 -5.88
CA LYS A 53 -16.21 3.70 -6.13
C LYS A 53 -14.83 3.12 -6.43
N SER A 54 -14.60 1.85 -6.11
CA SER A 54 -13.28 1.24 -6.23
C SER A 54 -13.10 0.60 -7.60
N GLY A 55 -12.26 1.19 -8.43
CA GLY A 55 -11.88 0.60 -9.71
C GLY A 55 -11.26 -0.79 -9.56
N SER A 56 -10.47 -1.02 -8.50
CA SER A 56 -9.86 -2.31 -8.21
C SER A 56 -10.88 -3.39 -7.83
N ASP A 57 -11.89 -3.03 -7.03
CA ASP A 57 -12.94 -4.00 -6.64
C ASP A 57 -13.80 -4.38 -7.84
N PHE A 58 -14.12 -3.42 -8.73
CA PHE A 58 -14.78 -3.71 -9.99
C PHE A 58 -13.93 -4.59 -10.92
N TYR A 59 -12.62 -4.37 -10.96
CA TYR A 59 -11.70 -5.21 -11.75
C TYR A 59 -11.73 -6.65 -11.25
N ASN A 60 -11.54 -6.86 -9.94
CA ASN A 60 -11.54 -8.18 -9.32
C ASN A 60 -12.90 -8.89 -9.50
N ALA A 61 -14.01 -8.15 -9.39
CA ALA A 61 -15.33 -8.68 -9.69
C ALA A 61 -15.45 -9.13 -11.15
N GLY A 62 -14.91 -8.34 -12.08
CA GLY A 62 -14.80 -8.69 -13.50
C GLY A 62 -14.06 -10.01 -13.72
N CYS A 63 -12.94 -10.23 -13.03
CA CYS A 63 -12.20 -11.49 -13.05
C CYS A 63 -13.04 -12.65 -12.52
N SER A 64 -13.70 -12.51 -11.35
CA SER A 64 -14.61 -13.54 -10.82
C SER A 64 -15.73 -13.90 -11.81
N ALA A 65 -16.33 -12.91 -12.48
CA ALA A 65 -17.36 -13.14 -13.48
C ALA A 65 -16.83 -13.82 -14.75
N ALA A 66 -15.62 -13.47 -15.20
CA ALA A 66 -14.98 -14.11 -16.35
C ALA A 66 -14.66 -15.58 -16.09
N LEU A 67 -14.15 -15.90 -14.89
CA LEU A 67 -13.88 -17.27 -14.44
C LEU A 67 -15.16 -18.10 -14.25
N LEU A 68 -16.27 -17.45 -13.89
CA LEU A 68 -17.59 -18.07 -13.82
C LEU A 68 -18.22 -18.31 -15.21
N GLY A 69 -17.68 -17.70 -16.28
CA GLY A 69 -18.24 -17.73 -17.63
C GLY A 69 -19.35 -16.71 -17.88
N GLU A 70 -19.57 -15.75 -16.97
CA GLU A 70 -20.53 -14.66 -17.11
C GLU A 70 -19.94 -13.48 -17.90
N ASN A 71 -19.52 -13.71 -19.15
CA ASN A 71 -18.75 -12.74 -19.96
C ASN A 71 -19.39 -11.34 -20.05
N LYS A 72 -20.72 -11.26 -20.21
CA LYS A 72 -21.43 -9.97 -20.27
C LYS A 72 -21.32 -9.18 -18.97
N LEU A 73 -21.41 -9.87 -17.83
CA LEU A 73 -21.24 -9.25 -16.51
C LEU A 73 -19.78 -8.84 -16.30
N ALA A 74 -18.84 -9.70 -16.69
CA ALA A 74 -17.41 -9.41 -16.63
C ALA A 74 -17.07 -8.11 -17.36
N PHE A 75 -17.49 -7.95 -18.62
CA PHE A 75 -17.30 -6.69 -19.36
C PHE A 75 -17.96 -5.49 -18.68
N THR A 76 -19.16 -5.67 -18.12
CA THR A 76 -19.87 -4.60 -17.39
C THR A 76 -19.03 -4.09 -16.23
N TRP A 77 -18.48 -4.99 -15.42
CA TRP A 77 -17.63 -4.62 -14.30
C TRP A 77 -16.25 -4.11 -14.72
N LEU A 78 -15.64 -4.63 -15.79
CA LEU A 78 -14.38 -4.10 -16.32
C LEU A 78 -14.53 -2.66 -16.85
N HIS A 79 -15.64 -2.33 -17.51
CA HIS A 79 -15.91 -0.94 -17.89
C HIS A 79 -16.12 -0.03 -16.66
N LEU A 80 -16.80 -0.53 -15.62
CA LEU A 80 -16.92 0.20 -14.35
C LEU A 80 -15.56 0.35 -13.65
N ALA A 81 -14.67 -0.62 -13.74
CA ALA A 81 -13.31 -0.53 -13.22
C ALA A 81 -12.56 0.65 -13.86
N ILE A 82 -12.57 0.70 -15.20
CA ILE A 82 -11.94 1.77 -15.98
C ILE A 82 -12.55 3.14 -15.63
N LYS A 83 -13.89 3.22 -15.60
CA LYS A 83 -14.61 4.45 -15.24
C LYS A 83 -14.27 4.95 -13.83
N ASN A 84 -13.96 4.03 -12.91
CA ASN A 84 -13.56 4.32 -11.54
C ASN A 84 -12.03 4.33 -11.35
N GLY A 85 -11.28 4.63 -12.41
CA GLY A 85 -9.86 4.97 -12.32
C GLY A 85 -8.89 3.80 -12.40
N TRP A 86 -9.37 2.57 -12.63
CA TRP A 86 -8.48 1.44 -12.89
C TRP A 86 -7.79 1.60 -14.25
N SER A 87 -6.46 1.49 -14.30
CA SER A 87 -5.72 1.82 -15.52
C SER A 87 -4.52 0.93 -15.86
N ASN A 88 -4.41 -0.28 -15.30
CA ASN A 88 -3.26 -1.15 -15.52
C ASN A 88 -3.42 -2.01 -16.79
N ILE A 89 -3.27 -1.41 -17.96
CA ILE A 89 -3.47 -2.11 -19.25
C ILE A 89 -2.53 -3.30 -19.46
N THR A 90 -1.31 -3.26 -18.90
CA THR A 90 -0.36 -4.38 -18.97
C THR A 90 -0.89 -5.58 -18.21
N HIS A 91 -1.45 -5.36 -17.01
CA HIS A 91 -2.09 -6.41 -16.24
C HIS A 91 -3.35 -6.93 -16.96
N LEU A 92 -4.23 -6.04 -17.44
CA LEU A 92 -5.45 -6.43 -18.18
C LEU A 92 -5.15 -7.46 -19.28
N LYS A 93 -4.09 -7.23 -20.06
CA LYS A 93 -3.72 -8.07 -21.22
C LYS A 93 -3.07 -9.41 -20.84
N LYS A 94 -2.49 -9.51 -19.64
CA LYS A 94 -1.72 -10.68 -19.18
C LYS A 94 -2.47 -11.52 -18.16
N ASP A 95 -3.51 -10.96 -17.56
CA ASP A 95 -4.29 -11.61 -16.52
C ASP A 95 -4.98 -12.86 -17.07
N THR A 96 -4.61 -14.01 -16.51
CA THR A 96 -5.10 -15.31 -16.96
C THR A 96 -6.59 -15.49 -16.68
N ASP A 97 -7.15 -14.77 -15.71
CA ASP A 97 -8.57 -14.85 -15.38
C ASP A 97 -9.47 -14.35 -16.51
N LEU A 98 -8.93 -13.44 -17.33
CA LEU A 98 -9.65 -12.79 -18.42
C LEU A 98 -9.42 -13.51 -19.77
N THR A 99 -8.69 -14.63 -19.79
CA THR A 99 -8.37 -15.38 -21.02
C THR A 99 -9.62 -15.72 -21.83
N SER A 100 -10.74 -16.06 -21.16
CA SER A 100 -12.01 -16.38 -21.81
C SER A 100 -12.62 -15.19 -22.57
N LEU A 101 -12.24 -13.96 -22.21
CA LEU A 101 -12.73 -12.74 -22.83
C LEU A 101 -11.88 -12.31 -24.04
N HIS A 102 -10.63 -12.77 -24.18
CA HIS A 102 -9.69 -12.28 -25.20
C HIS A 102 -10.18 -12.50 -26.65
N THR A 103 -11.01 -13.52 -26.88
CA THR A 103 -11.58 -13.83 -28.19
C THR A 103 -12.94 -13.17 -28.43
N ASP A 104 -13.53 -12.52 -27.42
CA ASP A 104 -14.79 -11.80 -27.54
C ASP A 104 -14.60 -10.51 -28.35
N LYS A 105 -15.56 -10.19 -29.22
CA LYS A 105 -15.54 -8.97 -30.04
C LYS A 105 -15.44 -7.67 -29.24
N ASN A 106 -15.89 -7.67 -27.98
CA ASN A 106 -15.83 -6.50 -27.10
C ASN A 106 -14.46 -6.30 -26.45
N TRP A 107 -13.58 -7.32 -26.46
CA TRP A 107 -12.25 -7.24 -25.86
C TRP A 107 -11.42 -6.09 -26.44
N ASN A 108 -11.30 -6.04 -27.76
CA ASN A 108 -10.54 -4.99 -28.44
C ASN A 108 -11.12 -3.60 -28.16
N LYS A 109 -12.45 -3.49 -27.97
CA LYS A 109 -13.10 -2.23 -27.60
C LYS A 109 -12.74 -1.79 -26.18
N LEU A 110 -12.82 -2.69 -25.20
CA LEU A 110 -12.42 -2.44 -23.80
C LEU A 110 -10.95 -2.00 -23.72
N VAL A 111 -10.06 -2.74 -24.39
CA VAL A 111 -8.61 -2.45 -24.41
C VAL A 111 -8.33 -1.08 -25.06
N SER A 112 -9.01 -0.76 -26.16
CA SER A 112 -8.84 0.53 -26.84
C SER A 112 -9.38 1.70 -26.02
N GLU A 113 -10.51 1.52 -25.33
CA GLU A 113 -11.06 2.51 -24.41
C GLU A 113 -10.08 2.81 -23.28
N LEU A 114 -9.55 1.76 -22.63
CA LEU A 114 -8.55 1.92 -21.59
C LEU A 114 -7.28 2.60 -22.11
N GLN A 115 -6.76 2.18 -23.28
CA GLN A 115 -5.59 2.80 -23.89
C GLN A 115 -5.83 4.29 -24.13
N SER A 116 -6.98 4.69 -24.67
CA SER A 116 -7.31 6.10 -24.91
C SER A 116 -7.35 6.92 -23.61
N ILE A 117 -7.86 6.35 -22.51
CA ILE A 117 -7.88 7.01 -21.20
C ILE A 117 -6.46 7.21 -20.66
N ILE A 118 -5.60 6.19 -20.81
CA ILE A 118 -4.18 6.28 -20.44
C ILE A 118 -3.49 7.34 -21.31
N ASP A 119 -3.65 7.30 -22.63
CA ASP A 119 -3.02 8.24 -23.55
C ASP A 119 -3.41 9.68 -23.24
N LYS A 120 -4.68 9.94 -22.91
CA LYS A 120 -5.16 11.27 -22.49
C LYS A 120 -4.54 11.70 -21.16
N LYS A 121 -4.47 10.80 -20.18
CA LYS A 121 -3.87 11.09 -18.87
C LYS A 121 -2.38 11.40 -18.99
N GLU A 122 -1.70 10.67 -19.87
CA GLU A 122 -0.25 10.73 -20.04
C GLU A 122 0.19 11.63 -21.20
N ALA A 123 -0.74 12.35 -21.85
CA ALA A 123 -0.48 13.17 -23.02
C ALA A 123 0.61 14.21 -22.80
N ASN A 124 0.69 14.74 -21.58
CA ASN A 124 1.65 15.78 -21.18
C ASN A 124 2.80 15.24 -20.32
N TYR A 125 2.97 13.92 -20.26
CA TYR A 125 4.06 13.35 -19.49
C TYR A 125 5.40 13.55 -20.20
N ASP A 126 6.44 13.80 -19.41
CA ASP A 126 7.81 13.64 -19.87
C ASP A 126 8.11 12.14 -19.97
N LYS A 127 7.80 11.55 -21.13
CA LYS A 127 7.97 10.11 -21.39
C LYS A 127 9.42 9.64 -21.22
N PRO A 128 10.45 10.36 -21.71
CA PRO A 128 11.84 10.02 -21.41
C PRO A 128 12.16 9.99 -19.91
N LEU A 129 11.73 10.97 -19.13
CA LEU A 129 11.98 11.01 -17.69
C LEU A 129 11.18 9.93 -16.95
N GLN A 130 9.91 9.73 -17.31
CA GLN A 130 9.09 8.64 -16.80
C GLN A 130 9.79 7.29 -17.02
N ALA A 131 10.24 7.00 -18.24
CA ALA A 131 10.91 5.73 -18.56
C ALA A 131 12.19 5.54 -17.71
N LYS A 132 12.98 6.60 -17.50
CA LYS A 132 14.16 6.54 -16.62
C LYS A 132 13.80 6.21 -15.18
N LEU A 133 12.80 6.88 -14.61
CA LEU A 133 12.36 6.66 -13.23
C LEU A 133 11.71 5.28 -13.03
N LEU A 134 10.97 4.78 -14.02
CA LEU A 134 10.43 3.41 -13.99
C LEU A 134 11.55 2.37 -14.10
N ALA A 135 12.58 2.59 -14.93
CA ALA A 135 13.73 1.70 -14.98
C ALA A 135 14.51 1.65 -13.65
N ILE A 136 14.62 2.77 -12.94
CA ILE A 136 15.21 2.81 -11.59
C ILE A 136 14.33 2.03 -10.60
N PHE A 137 13.00 2.15 -10.69
CA PHE A 137 12.08 1.39 -9.84
C PHE A 137 12.25 -0.13 -10.02
N GLU A 138 12.28 -0.59 -11.27
CA GLU A 138 12.47 -2.00 -11.62
C GLU A 138 13.85 -2.52 -11.22
N ASP A 139 14.87 -1.65 -11.14
CA ASP A 139 16.18 -2.03 -10.63
C ASP A 139 16.21 -2.13 -9.09
N ASP A 140 15.47 -1.26 -8.40
CA ASP A 140 15.44 -1.11 -6.93
C ASP A 140 14.51 -2.10 -6.21
N GLN A 141 13.31 -2.35 -6.72
CA GLN A 141 12.25 -3.03 -5.95
C GLN A 141 12.30 -4.57 -5.97
N PRO A 142 12.61 -5.27 -7.08
CA PRO A 142 12.62 -6.72 -7.11
C PRO A 142 13.61 -7.36 -6.13
N ILE A 143 14.81 -6.77 -5.95
CA ILE A 143 15.81 -7.30 -5.00
C ILE A 143 15.29 -7.21 -3.55
N ARG A 144 14.51 -6.18 -3.21
CA ARG A 144 13.89 -6.03 -1.89
C ARG A 144 12.84 -7.12 -1.64
N GLN A 145 12.05 -7.46 -2.67
CA GLN A 145 11.09 -8.57 -2.57
C GLN A 145 11.80 -9.91 -2.37
N GLN A 146 12.86 -10.17 -3.13
CA GLN A 146 13.68 -11.36 -2.97
C GLN A 146 14.31 -11.44 -1.57
N TYR A 147 14.83 -10.31 -1.07
CA TYR A 147 15.40 -10.19 0.27
C TYR A 147 14.37 -10.52 1.36
N ILE A 148 13.16 -9.95 1.29
CA ILE A 148 12.07 -10.22 2.24
C ILE A 148 11.63 -11.69 2.19
N SER A 149 11.46 -12.26 0.99
CA SER A 149 11.13 -13.68 0.81
C SER A 149 12.20 -14.59 1.42
N ALA A 150 13.48 -14.28 1.18
CA ALA A 150 14.60 -15.03 1.72
C ALA A 150 14.68 -14.93 3.26
N GLN A 151 14.35 -13.76 3.85
CA GLN A 151 14.26 -13.62 5.30
C GLN A 151 13.19 -14.55 5.90
N LYS A 152 12.03 -14.66 5.25
CA LYS A 152 10.93 -15.53 5.69
C LYS A 152 11.28 -17.02 5.55
N GLU A 153 11.97 -17.39 4.47
CA GLU A 153 12.28 -18.79 4.15
C GLU A 153 13.52 -19.31 4.89
N PHE A 154 14.59 -18.52 4.95
CA PHE A 154 15.90 -18.96 5.45
C PHE A 154 16.32 -18.30 6.76
N GLY A 155 15.57 -17.30 7.23
CA GLY A 155 15.90 -16.53 8.43
C GLY A 155 16.91 -15.39 8.19
N TYR A 156 16.89 -14.41 9.10
CA TYR A 156 17.63 -13.15 8.99
C TYR A 156 19.15 -13.30 8.88
N GLN A 157 19.74 -14.34 9.47
CA GLN A 157 21.20 -14.57 9.53
C GLN A 157 21.72 -15.53 8.45
N SER A 158 20.89 -15.88 7.46
CA SER A 158 21.29 -16.80 6.40
C SER A 158 22.25 -16.17 5.38
N LYS A 159 23.07 -17.00 4.73
CA LYS A 159 23.99 -16.56 3.66
C LYS A 159 23.25 -15.96 2.46
N GLN A 160 22.04 -16.44 2.19
CA GLN A 160 21.15 -15.94 1.13
C GLN A 160 20.74 -14.50 1.42
N VAL A 161 20.29 -14.22 2.65
CA VAL A 161 19.91 -12.87 3.08
C VAL A 161 21.13 -11.93 3.05
N ASP A 162 22.30 -12.37 3.51
CA ASP A 162 23.54 -11.58 3.43
C ASP A 162 23.91 -11.23 1.98
N SER A 163 23.87 -12.22 1.07
CA SER A 163 24.19 -12.03 -0.34
C SER A 163 23.21 -11.08 -1.03
N LEU A 164 21.90 -11.27 -0.83
CA LEU A 164 20.87 -10.37 -1.37
C LEU A 164 21.00 -8.96 -0.79
N GLY A 165 21.35 -8.83 0.48
CA GLY A 165 21.61 -7.55 1.14
C GLY A 165 22.76 -6.77 0.49
N LYS A 166 23.87 -7.45 0.17
CA LYS A 166 25.01 -6.84 -0.54
C LYS A 166 24.62 -6.36 -1.95
N ILE A 167 23.84 -7.15 -2.68
CA ILE A 167 23.33 -6.78 -4.01
C ILE A 167 22.39 -5.56 -3.90
N MET A 168 21.52 -5.55 -2.89
CA MET A 168 20.62 -4.43 -2.62
C MET A 168 21.40 -3.13 -2.34
N ILE A 169 22.40 -3.17 -1.46
CA ILE A 169 23.25 -1.99 -1.16
C ILE A 169 23.96 -1.47 -2.42
N TYR A 170 24.47 -2.38 -3.26
CA TYR A 170 25.10 -1.99 -4.52
C TYR A 170 24.11 -1.28 -5.46
N LYS A 171 22.91 -1.83 -5.64
CA LYS A 171 21.84 -1.21 -6.44
C LYS A 171 21.41 0.15 -5.87
N ASP A 172 21.25 0.24 -4.55
CA ASP A 172 20.91 1.49 -3.85
C ASP A 172 21.95 2.57 -4.18
N SER A 173 23.25 2.24 -4.19
CA SER A 173 24.31 3.20 -4.50
C SER A 173 24.25 3.75 -5.93
N ILE A 174 23.95 2.89 -6.91
CA ILE A 174 23.83 3.27 -8.33
C ILE A 174 22.57 4.11 -8.55
N ASN A 175 21.44 3.66 -8.00
CA ASN A 175 20.16 4.33 -8.17
C ASN A 175 20.15 5.69 -7.48
N LEU A 176 20.85 5.81 -6.34
CA LEU A 176 21.05 7.10 -5.68
C LEU A 176 21.73 8.12 -6.59
N ILE A 177 22.80 7.75 -7.31
CA ILE A 177 23.46 8.67 -8.26
C ILE A 177 22.44 9.19 -9.27
N LYS A 178 21.73 8.28 -9.96
CA LYS A 178 20.74 8.62 -10.99
C LYS A 178 19.62 9.52 -10.46
N VAL A 179 19.06 9.20 -9.29
CA VAL A 179 17.97 9.98 -8.68
C VAL A 179 18.45 11.34 -8.22
N THR A 180 19.66 11.44 -7.66
CA THR A 180 20.20 12.74 -7.25
C THR A 180 20.47 13.66 -8.44
N GLU A 181 20.92 13.14 -9.58
CA GLU A 181 21.03 13.91 -10.82
C GLU A 181 19.67 14.42 -11.31
N ILE A 182 18.62 13.60 -11.23
CA ILE A 182 17.25 13.99 -11.59
C ILE A 182 16.73 15.09 -10.65
N LEU A 183 16.87 14.90 -9.34
CA LEU A 183 16.41 15.87 -8.34
C LEU A 183 17.18 17.19 -8.42
N ASP A 184 18.50 17.14 -8.62
CA ASP A 184 19.33 18.35 -8.73
C ASP A 184 19.03 19.12 -10.03
N LYS A 185 18.60 18.45 -11.09
CA LYS A 185 18.27 19.08 -12.39
C LYS A 185 16.82 19.56 -12.50
N TYR A 186 15.86 18.75 -12.07
CA TYR A 186 14.43 18.97 -12.32
C TYR A 186 13.62 19.25 -11.05
N GLY A 187 14.25 19.15 -9.88
CA GLY A 187 13.53 19.14 -8.60
C GLY A 187 12.65 17.89 -8.46
N TRP A 188 11.67 17.97 -7.58
CA TRP A 188 10.72 16.88 -7.34
C TRP A 188 9.59 16.91 -8.38
N VAL A 189 9.76 16.15 -9.46
CA VAL A 189 8.81 16.10 -10.58
C VAL A 189 7.53 15.38 -10.16
N GLY A 190 6.38 16.06 -10.31
CA GLY A 190 5.08 15.59 -9.85
C GLY A 190 4.52 14.38 -10.63
N PRO A 191 3.60 13.62 -10.03
CA PRO A 191 2.99 12.46 -10.66
C PRO A 191 2.12 12.80 -11.89
N ASP A 192 1.70 14.05 -12.04
CA ASP A 192 1.01 14.59 -13.23
C ASP A 192 1.94 14.75 -14.45
N LYS A 193 3.27 14.70 -14.24
CA LYS A 193 4.28 14.81 -15.31
C LYS A 193 4.99 13.50 -15.63
N VAL A 194 5.08 12.58 -14.67
CA VAL A 194 5.82 11.32 -14.87
C VAL A 194 5.03 10.08 -14.48
N GLY A 195 3.82 10.24 -13.92
CA GLY A 195 3.04 9.15 -13.36
C GLY A 195 3.41 8.82 -11.91
N GLY A 196 2.48 8.19 -11.19
CA GLY A 196 2.59 7.92 -9.76
C GLY A 196 3.79 7.04 -9.38
N GLN A 197 4.02 5.95 -10.12
CA GLN A 197 5.13 5.02 -9.82
C GLN A 197 6.50 5.69 -10.03
N ALA A 198 6.67 6.43 -11.14
CA ALA A 198 7.90 7.16 -11.42
C ALA A 198 8.19 8.24 -10.35
N ASN A 199 7.15 8.98 -9.93
CA ASN A 199 7.27 9.94 -8.83
C ASN A 199 7.66 9.25 -7.51
N GLN A 200 7.03 8.11 -7.20
CA GLN A 200 7.33 7.33 -6.01
C GLN A 200 8.77 6.83 -5.96
N THR A 201 9.38 6.52 -7.12
CA THR A 201 10.78 6.12 -7.22
C THR A 201 11.72 7.14 -6.58
N LEU A 202 11.47 8.44 -6.75
CA LEU A 202 12.27 9.50 -6.15
C LEU A 202 12.33 9.34 -4.63
N PHE A 203 11.18 9.15 -4.00
CA PHE A 203 11.08 8.93 -2.56
C PHE A 203 11.77 7.63 -2.13
N LEU A 204 11.52 6.51 -2.81
CA LEU A 204 12.04 5.20 -2.40
C LEU A 204 13.58 5.23 -2.33
N VAL A 205 14.22 5.75 -3.38
CA VAL A 205 15.69 5.83 -3.43
C VAL A 205 16.23 6.79 -2.36
N ILE A 206 15.63 7.97 -2.17
CA ILE A 206 16.08 8.92 -1.14
C ILE A 206 15.89 8.36 0.26
N GLN A 207 14.77 7.70 0.54
CA GLN A 207 14.52 7.09 1.84
C GLN A 207 15.57 6.04 2.21
N HIS A 208 16.09 5.28 1.25
CA HIS A 208 17.09 4.25 1.52
C HIS A 208 18.54 4.77 1.50
N SER A 209 18.75 6.04 1.16
CA SER A 209 20.07 6.67 1.15
C SER A 209 20.67 6.93 2.55
N ASP A 210 21.92 7.38 2.58
CA ASP A 210 22.58 7.84 3.81
C ASP A 210 21.89 9.08 4.42
N LEU A 211 22.16 9.36 5.69
CA LEU A 211 21.53 10.47 6.41
C LEU A 211 21.80 11.83 5.76
N LYS A 212 23.00 12.05 5.20
CA LYS A 212 23.37 13.33 4.59
C LYS A 212 22.53 13.59 3.34
N LYS A 213 22.30 12.58 2.52
CA LYS A 213 21.45 12.66 1.31
C LYS A 213 19.98 12.82 1.70
N GLN A 214 19.49 12.08 2.69
CA GLN A 214 18.14 12.26 3.22
C GLN A 214 17.89 13.71 3.68
N GLN A 215 18.80 14.27 4.47
CA GLN A 215 18.72 15.66 4.94
C GLN A 215 18.76 16.66 3.78
N LYS A 216 19.66 16.46 2.78
CA LYS A 216 19.77 17.34 1.60
C LYS A 216 18.43 17.49 0.87
N TYR A 217 17.73 16.38 0.63
CA TYR A 217 16.49 16.40 -0.18
C TYR A 217 15.21 16.54 0.64
N LEU A 218 15.27 16.50 1.98
CA LEU A 218 14.10 16.61 2.84
C LEU A 218 13.33 17.91 2.61
N SER A 219 14.03 19.06 2.55
CA SER A 219 13.37 20.36 2.31
C SER A 219 12.65 20.39 0.96
N MET A 220 13.30 19.85 -0.08
CA MET A 220 12.71 19.76 -1.42
C MET A 220 11.44 18.89 -1.41
N MET A 221 11.45 17.76 -0.70
CA MET A 221 10.28 16.90 -0.56
C MET A 221 9.13 17.60 0.18
N ARG A 222 9.44 18.36 1.25
CA ARG A 222 8.44 19.16 1.98
C ARG A 222 7.76 20.17 1.06
N ASP A 223 8.52 20.86 0.24
CA ASP A 223 7.97 21.81 -0.72
C ASP A 223 7.16 21.11 -1.82
N ALA A 224 7.60 19.93 -2.27
CA ALA A 224 6.88 19.11 -3.22
C ALA A 224 5.51 18.65 -2.69
N VAL A 225 5.40 18.26 -1.42
CA VAL A 225 4.11 17.88 -0.80
C VAL A 225 3.14 19.06 -0.80
N LYS A 226 3.59 20.29 -0.49
CA LYS A 226 2.72 21.49 -0.47
C LYS A 226 2.04 21.76 -1.82
N ILE A 227 2.68 21.35 -2.92
CA ILE A 227 2.17 21.52 -4.29
C ILE A 227 1.65 20.21 -4.90
N ASN A 228 1.43 19.16 -4.10
CA ASN A 228 0.97 17.84 -4.53
C ASN A 228 1.91 17.09 -5.50
N ASN A 229 3.18 17.47 -5.56
CA ASN A 229 4.21 16.76 -6.32
C ASN A 229 4.80 15.57 -5.58
N ALA A 230 4.50 15.38 -4.29
CA ALA A 230 4.90 14.22 -3.51
C ALA A 230 3.80 13.82 -2.54
N SER A 231 3.77 12.54 -2.14
CA SER A 231 2.83 12.06 -1.13
C SER A 231 3.21 12.53 0.27
N GLY A 232 2.26 13.07 1.02
CA GLY A 232 2.43 13.40 2.44
C GLY A 232 2.81 12.17 3.28
N SER A 233 2.26 11.00 2.96
CA SER A 233 2.58 9.77 3.68
C SER A 233 4.03 9.32 3.43
N SER A 234 4.56 9.53 2.22
CA SER A 234 5.97 9.28 1.91
C SER A 234 6.87 10.23 2.67
N LEU A 235 6.51 11.51 2.77
CA LEU A 235 7.27 12.49 3.56
C LEU A 235 7.33 12.09 5.04
N ALA A 236 6.19 11.70 5.63
CA ALA A 236 6.11 11.25 7.02
C ALA A 236 7.06 10.06 7.32
N LEU A 237 7.15 9.11 6.40
CA LEU A 237 8.08 7.98 6.49
C LEU A 237 9.56 8.43 6.48
N LEU A 238 9.89 9.38 5.61
CA LEU A 238 11.25 9.94 5.55
C LEU A 238 11.59 10.73 6.81
N GLU A 239 10.66 11.55 7.31
CA GLU A 239 10.85 12.35 8.52
C GLU A 239 11.07 11.49 9.76
N ASP A 240 10.27 10.44 9.95
CA ASP A 240 10.46 9.49 11.04
C ASP A 240 11.85 8.81 10.97
N ARG A 241 12.28 8.42 9.76
CA ARG A 241 13.57 7.79 9.55
C ARG A 241 14.74 8.72 9.87
N ILE A 242 14.65 9.98 9.44
CA ILE A 242 15.67 10.99 9.72
C ILE A 242 15.70 11.30 11.22
N ALA A 243 14.54 11.49 11.86
CA ALA A 243 14.46 11.77 13.29
C ALA A 243 15.18 10.70 14.12
N LEU A 244 14.90 9.41 13.86
CA LEU A 244 15.55 8.31 14.57
C LEU A 244 17.06 8.24 14.30
N ARG A 245 17.51 8.53 13.07
CA ARG A 245 18.94 8.59 12.72
C ARG A 245 19.65 9.79 13.35
N GLU A 246 18.91 10.84 13.71
CA GLU A 246 19.40 11.99 14.50
C GLU A 246 19.31 11.76 16.01
N GLY A 247 18.96 10.54 16.46
CA GLY A 247 18.79 10.22 17.88
C GLY A 247 17.53 10.83 18.52
N LYS A 248 16.61 11.34 17.71
CA LYS A 248 15.30 11.86 18.13
C LYS A 248 14.24 10.76 18.05
N ARG A 249 13.08 11.02 18.63
CA ARG A 249 11.91 10.17 18.47
C ARG A 249 11.24 10.42 17.12
N GLN A 250 10.64 9.39 16.55
CA GLN A 250 9.81 9.51 15.36
C GLN A 250 8.47 10.18 15.70
N ILE A 251 7.77 10.68 14.69
CA ILE A 251 6.55 11.51 14.82
C ILE A 251 5.30 10.67 14.54
N TYR A 252 5.35 9.80 13.52
CA TYR A 252 4.19 9.08 12.97
C TYR A 252 4.19 7.58 13.28
N GLY A 253 5.27 7.03 13.85
CA GLY A 253 5.35 5.61 14.22
C GLY A 253 5.52 4.69 13.02
N SER A 254 6.11 5.19 11.92
CA SER A 254 6.29 4.41 10.69
C SER A 254 7.45 3.42 10.73
N GLN A 255 8.44 3.64 11.59
CA GLN A 255 9.67 2.84 11.69
C GLN A 255 9.56 1.79 12.79
N ILE A 256 9.84 0.55 12.41
CA ILE A 256 9.71 -0.64 13.25
C ILE A 256 11.11 -1.23 13.48
N GLY A 257 11.42 -1.51 14.74
CA GLY A 257 12.61 -2.22 15.16
C GLY A 257 12.35 -3.71 15.32
N TYR A 258 13.43 -4.48 15.32
CA TYR A 258 13.42 -5.91 15.59
C TYR A 258 14.34 -6.21 16.77
N ASP A 259 13.86 -6.96 17.76
CA ASP A 259 14.63 -7.42 18.90
C ASP A 259 15.04 -8.87 18.68
N ASN A 260 16.35 -9.11 18.52
CA ASN A 260 16.91 -10.44 18.29
C ASN A 260 16.84 -11.34 19.54
N VAL A 261 16.72 -10.77 20.74
CA VAL A 261 16.65 -11.53 21.99
C VAL A 261 15.24 -12.08 22.18
N THR A 262 14.23 -11.24 21.97
CA THR A 262 12.81 -11.64 22.12
C THR A 262 12.19 -12.15 20.82
N ASN A 263 12.93 -12.07 19.70
CA ASN A 263 12.49 -12.45 18.36
C ASN A 263 11.16 -11.76 17.97
N SER A 264 11.03 -10.48 18.31
CA SER A 264 9.80 -9.71 18.15
C SER A 264 10.04 -8.32 17.57
N ASN A 265 9.03 -7.81 16.85
CA ASN A 265 9.05 -6.45 16.33
C ASN A 265 8.49 -5.46 17.36
N TYR A 266 8.94 -4.22 17.31
CA TYR A 266 8.44 -3.14 18.16
C TYR A 266 8.46 -1.80 17.43
N VAL A 267 7.60 -0.87 17.84
CA VAL A 267 7.62 0.50 17.32
C VAL A 267 8.81 1.23 17.91
N LEU A 268 9.72 1.77 17.08
CA LEU A 268 10.86 2.55 17.55
C LEU A 268 10.40 3.82 18.31
N PRO A 269 11.26 4.46 19.14
CA PRO A 269 10.87 5.57 20.01
C PRO A 269 10.02 6.65 19.32
N LEU A 270 8.83 6.93 19.87
CA LEU A 270 7.76 7.76 19.31
C LEU A 270 7.49 8.96 20.23
N GLU A 271 7.40 10.15 19.64
CA GLU A 271 7.31 11.43 20.36
C GLU A 271 6.05 11.54 21.23
N ASP A 272 4.88 11.34 20.63
CA ASP A 272 3.58 11.48 21.31
C ASP A 272 2.65 10.31 20.91
N PRO A 273 2.70 9.20 21.68
CA PRO A 273 1.88 8.01 21.41
C PRO A 273 0.37 8.25 21.51
N ASP A 274 -0.08 9.24 22.28
CA ASP A 274 -1.51 9.45 22.54
C ASP A 274 -2.21 10.16 21.38
N ASN A 275 -1.52 11.05 20.64
CA ASN A 275 -2.07 11.75 19.48
C ASN A 275 -1.50 11.31 18.13
N VAL A 276 -0.80 10.17 18.08
CA VAL A 276 -0.15 9.69 16.85
C VAL A 276 -1.13 9.53 15.68
N ASP A 277 -2.34 9.04 15.93
CA ASP A 277 -3.32 8.80 14.87
C ASP A 277 -3.90 10.10 14.28
N LYS A 278 -3.93 11.21 15.04
CA LYS A 278 -4.29 12.52 14.51
C LYS A 278 -3.25 12.98 13.47
N ARG A 279 -1.97 12.93 13.84
CA ARG A 279 -0.86 13.27 12.94
C ARG A 279 -0.81 12.36 11.71
N ARG A 280 -1.06 11.06 11.89
CA ARG A 280 -1.11 10.09 10.79
C ARG A 280 -2.23 10.42 9.81
N ALA A 281 -3.42 10.78 10.29
CA ALA A 281 -4.52 11.18 9.42
C ALA A 281 -4.19 12.42 8.57
N ASP A 282 -3.53 13.43 9.14
CA ASP A 282 -3.16 14.68 8.45
C ASP A 282 -2.24 14.46 7.24
N VAL A 283 -1.46 13.38 7.23
CA VAL A 283 -0.53 13.02 6.16
C VAL A 283 -1.03 11.84 5.30
N GLY A 284 -2.28 11.41 5.49
CA GLY A 284 -2.87 10.31 4.73
C GLY A 284 -2.37 8.92 5.12
N LEU A 285 -1.84 8.75 6.34
CA LEU A 285 -1.56 7.44 6.94
C LEU A 285 -2.79 6.92 7.69
N GLY A 286 -3.03 5.60 7.61
CA GLY A 286 -4.06 4.94 8.42
C GLY A 286 -3.66 4.79 9.89
N LEU A 287 -4.56 4.30 10.74
CA LEU A 287 -4.31 4.11 12.18
C LEU A 287 -3.03 3.31 12.45
N LEU A 288 -2.25 3.71 13.45
CA LEU A 288 -1.01 3.04 13.83
C LEU A 288 -1.31 1.59 14.24
N ALA A 289 -2.38 1.37 15.00
CA ALA A 289 -2.80 0.04 15.42
C ALA A 289 -3.05 -0.92 14.25
N ASP A 290 -3.61 -0.45 13.13
CA ASP A 290 -3.82 -1.27 11.94
C ASP A 290 -2.53 -1.48 11.14
N TYR A 291 -1.67 -0.46 11.08
CA TYR A 291 -0.38 -0.55 10.41
C TYR A 291 0.52 -1.60 11.05
N VAL A 292 0.64 -1.60 12.39
CA VAL A 292 1.62 -2.43 13.10
C VAL A 292 1.22 -3.91 13.23
N LYS A 293 -0.04 -4.26 12.93
CA LYS A 293 -0.52 -5.66 12.86
C LYS A 293 0.31 -6.53 11.92
N ARG A 294 0.86 -5.95 10.84
CA ARG A 294 1.72 -6.67 9.89
C ARG A 294 2.98 -7.27 10.52
N TRP A 295 3.38 -6.73 11.67
CA TRP A 295 4.53 -7.19 12.45
C TRP A 295 4.12 -7.90 13.75
N ASN A 296 2.85 -8.29 13.87
CA ASN A 296 2.26 -8.91 15.07
C ASN A 296 2.34 -8.03 16.33
N ILE A 297 2.32 -6.71 16.16
CA ILE A 297 2.32 -5.76 17.27
C ILE A 297 0.87 -5.43 17.64
N ILE A 298 0.55 -5.52 18.93
CA ILE A 298 -0.70 -4.99 19.49
C ILE A 298 -0.41 -3.60 20.04
N TRP A 299 -0.95 -2.57 19.39
CA TRP A 299 -0.71 -1.18 19.80
C TRP A 299 -1.51 -0.80 21.05
N ASN A 300 -0.81 -0.29 22.07
CA ASN A 300 -1.41 0.32 23.25
C ASN A 300 -0.52 1.47 23.73
N ALA A 301 -0.99 2.72 23.61
CA ALA A 301 -0.21 3.91 23.96
C ALA A 301 0.21 3.95 25.44
N LYS A 302 -0.63 3.46 26.36
CA LYS A 302 -0.34 3.44 27.80
C LYS A 302 0.79 2.46 28.12
N GLU A 303 0.74 1.25 27.56
CA GLU A 303 1.80 0.26 27.76
C GLU A 303 3.09 0.65 27.03
N TYR A 304 2.97 1.19 25.82
CA TYR A 304 4.12 1.71 25.05
C TYR A 304 4.91 2.77 25.84
N LYS A 305 4.23 3.72 26.48
CA LYS A 305 4.89 4.75 27.30
C LYS A 305 5.72 4.18 28.46
N LYS A 306 5.34 3.03 29.03
CA LYS A 306 6.14 2.36 30.06
C LYS A 306 7.42 1.73 29.50
N GLN A 307 7.37 1.27 28.24
CA GLN A 307 8.50 0.65 27.54
C GLN A 307 9.46 1.68 26.93
N LEU A 308 8.98 2.89 26.66
CA LEU A 308 9.73 3.92 25.94
C LEU A 308 11.15 4.18 26.48
N PRO A 309 11.40 4.29 27.80
CA PRO A 309 12.76 4.49 28.30
C PRO A 309 13.74 3.37 27.89
N GLU A 310 13.30 2.11 27.94
CA GLU A 310 14.11 0.95 27.52
C GLU A 310 14.36 0.98 26.00
N LEU A 311 13.34 1.36 25.22
CA LEU A 311 13.46 1.48 23.76
C LEU A 311 14.47 2.56 23.36
N GLU A 312 14.50 3.68 24.08
CA GLU A 312 15.48 4.75 23.87
C GLU A 312 16.90 4.31 24.23
N GLU A 313 17.07 3.55 25.30
CA GLU A 313 18.36 2.95 25.64
C GLU A 313 18.83 1.95 24.59
N LYS A 314 17.94 1.12 24.06
CA LYS A 314 18.24 0.19 22.96
C LYS A 314 18.68 0.95 21.70
N GLN A 315 18.00 2.05 21.36
CA GLN A 315 18.33 2.86 20.19
C GLN A 315 19.73 3.48 20.30
N LYS A 316 20.17 3.90 21.49
CA LYS A 316 21.51 4.48 21.70
C LYS A 316 22.66 3.47 21.56
N LYS A 317 22.36 2.17 21.67
CA LYS A 317 23.35 1.07 21.63
C LYS A 317 23.57 0.49 20.23
N ASN A 318 22.68 0.80 19.28
CA ASN A 318 22.73 0.37 17.88
C ASN A 318 23.30 1.46 16.97
#